data_AF-A0A7R9K8P8-F1
#
_entry.id   AF-A0A7R9K8P8-F1
#
_cell.length_a   1.000
_cell.length_b   1.000
_cell.length_c   1.000
_cell.angle_alpha   90.00
_cell.angle_beta   90.00
_cell.angle_gamma   90.00
#
_symmetry.space_group_name_H-M   'P 1'
#
loop_
_entity.id
_entity.type
_entity.pdbx_description
1 polymer ?
#
loop_
_entity_poly.entity_id
_entity_poly.type
_entity_poly.pdbx_seq_one_letter_code
_entity_poly.pdbx_strand_id
1 'polypeptide(L)'
;MRGDIIKVCCHSNFIKEEDKMSLLPINECGEVSLDVRITNGKYAKPFQFPWMALLGYKVAEWSRASFLCETGLLKMGEIRVRIPIGSTEDTKENIHYMCGGSLINDRYVLTAAHCEKPKTSERVTLKIVRLGEVDLDKQIDCDESKGLNRCAGPVIDIPIEKVISHQQYGALLKNDIALLRLKSRVQTFTDQIKPICLPFGVTITGNEEIVYEVAGWGKTDTWDNEGSRILQHVQIRSQTLDYCNDQYSKSKDVWPIDATQLCVGADMGKDSCYGDSGGPLMDWKPSNELNKTIVVQVGIVSFGTVFCADKYTPAVYTRVTAYLDWILANIEP
;
A
#
# COMPACT_ATOMS: atom_id res chain seq x y z
N MET A 1 -17.06 -12.51 -29.98
CA MET A 1 -16.25 -11.52 -29.24
C MET A 1 -16.48 -11.81 -27.76
N ARG A 2 -15.59 -12.59 -27.11
CA ARG A 2 -15.66 -12.73 -25.65
C ARG A 2 -15.21 -11.39 -25.10
N GLY A 3 -16.12 -10.61 -24.53
CA GLY A 3 -15.75 -9.40 -23.81
C GLY A 3 -14.78 -9.80 -22.71
N ASP A 4 -13.65 -9.09 -22.63
CA ASP A 4 -12.71 -9.29 -21.54
C ASP A 4 -13.47 -9.06 -20.23
N ILE A 5 -13.45 -10.04 -19.32
CA ILE A 5 -14.23 -10.02 -18.09
C ILE A 5 -13.34 -9.48 -16.97
N ILE A 6 -13.84 -8.48 -16.24
CA ILE A 6 -13.14 -7.95 -15.07
C ILE A 6 -13.18 -9.04 -13.98
N LYS A 7 -12.00 -9.36 -13.44
CA LYS A 7 -11.87 -10.25 -12.29
C LYS A 7 -11.41 -9.51 -11.05
N VAL A 8 -12.16 -9.65 -9.96
CA VAL A 8 -11.79 -9.17 -8.62
C VAL A 8 -12.08 -10.29 -7.65
N CYS A 9 -11.32 -10.38 -6.57
CA CYS A 9 -11.54 -11.39 -5.55
C CYS A 9 -12.67 -11.00 -4.57
N CYS A 10 -13.57 -11.94 -4.27
CA CYS A 10 -14.70 -11.77 -3.37
C CYS A 10 -15.08 -13.09 -2.70
N HIS A 11 -15.69 -13.01 -1.51
CA HIS A 11 -16.36 -14.15 -0.91
C HIS A 11 -17.60 -14.52 -1.74
N SER A 12 -17.76 -15.81 -2.07
CA SER A 12 -18.72 -16.37 -3.03
C SER A 12 -20.20 -16.01 -2.81
N ASN A 13 -20.61 -15.60 -1.61
CA ASN A 13 -22.02 -15.43 -1.24
C ASN A 13 -22.63 -14.05 -1.56
N PHE A 14 -21.88 -13.13 -2.19
CA PHE A 14 -22.28 -11.70 -2.24
C PHE A 14 -22.46 -11.09 -3.63
N ILE A 15 -22.52 -11.88 -4.71
CA ILE A 15 -22.72 -11.33 -6.05
C ILE A 15 -24.14 -11.51 -6.54
N LYS A 16 -24.78 -10.39 -6.85
CA LYS A 16 -25.82 -10.32 -7.89
C LYS A 16 -25.08 -10.34 -9.22
N GLU A 17 -25.36 -11.32 -10.07
CA GLU A 17 -24.83 -11.38 -11.44
C GLU A 17 -25.08 -10.03 -12.13
N GLU A 18 -24.04 -9.21 -12.28
CA GLU A 18 -24.04 -8.11 -13.25
C GLU A 18 -23.21 -8.56 -14.46
N ASP A 19 -23.73 -8.33 -15.66
CA ASP A 19 -23.32 -8.89 -16.96
C ASP A 19 -21.86 -8.61 -17.41
N LYS A 20 -20.99 -8.06 -16.56
CA LYS A 20 -19.61 -7.64 -16.90
C LYS A 20 -18.52 -8.02 -15.90
N MET A 21 -18.84 -8.72 -14.81
CA MET A 21 -17.86 -9.06 -13.76
C MET A 21 -17.91 -10.54 -13.43
N SER A 22 -16.74 -11.20 -13.44
CA SER A 22 -16.58 -12.58 -12.96
C SER A 22 -15.57 -12.58 -11.83
N LEU A 23 -15.72 -13.42 -10.84
CA LEU A 23 -14.76 -13.45 -9.74
C LEU A 23 -13.42 -14.04 -10.15
N LEU A 24 -12.33 -13.47 -9.60
CA LEU A 24 -11.15 -14.30 -9.36
C LEU A 24 -11.62 -15.39 -8.40
N PRO A 25 -11.46 -16.68 -8.74
CA PRO A 25 -11.90 -17.72 -7.84
C PRO A 25 -11.12 -17.55 -6.52
N ILE A 26 -11.81 -17.71 -5.39
CA ILE A 26 -11.31 -17.33 -4.05
C ILE A 26 -10.01 -18.07 -3.65
N ASN A 27 -9.66 -19.14 -4.38
CA ASN A 27 -8.39 -19.87 -4.29
C ASN A 27 -7.20 -19.17 -5.00
N GLU A 28 -7.41 -18.06 -5.71
CA GLU A 28 -6.37 -17.30 -6.42
C GLU A 28 -6.01 -15.96 -5.73
N CYS A 29 -6.60 -15.67 -4.57
CA CYS A 29 -6.42 -14.40 -3.86
C CYS A 29 -6.39 -14.59 -2.35
N GLY A 30 -5.62 -13.75 -1.66
CA GLY A 30 -5.50 -13.74 -0.19
C GLY A 30 -4.99 -15.04 0.43
N GLU A 31 -4.64 -16.05 -0.37
CA GLU A 31 -4.06 -17.30 0.10
C GLU A 31 -2.59 -17.06 0.49
N VAL A 32 -2.25 -17.48 1.69
CA VAL A 32 -0.88 -17.45 2.20
C VAL A 32 -0.47 -18.87 2.52
N SER A 33 0.78 -19.24 2.22
CA SER A 33 1.32 -20.52 2.66
C SER A 33 1.37 -20.53 4.19
N LEU A 34 0.60 -21.44 4.82
CA LEU A 34 0.40 -21.57 6.27
C LEU A 34 1.66 -21.95 7.08
N ASP A 35 2.81 -22.06 6.43
CA ASP A 35 4.09 -22.35 7.09
C ASP A 35 4.64 -21.18 7.92
N VAL A 36 3.98 -20.02 7.90
CA VAL A 36 4.42 -18.81 8.61
C VAL A 36 3.65 -18.64 9.93
N ARG A 37 3.86 -19.54 10.91
CA ARG A 37 3.54 -19.22 12.31
C ARG A 37 4.71 -18.41 12.89
N ILE A 38 4.52 -17.11 13.08
CA ILE A 38 5.52 -16.27 13.78
C ILE A 38 4.90 -15.64 15.02
N THR A 39 5.57 -15.88 16.15
CA THR A 39 5.56 -15.04 17.33
C THR A 39 6.75 -14.07 17.23
N ASN A 40 6.54 -12.76 17.40
CA ASN A 40 7.58 -11.70 17.48
C ASN A 40 8.35 -11.27 16.19
N GLY A 41 7.82 -11.49 14.99
CA GLY A 41 8.50 -11.05 13.75
C GLY A 41 8.44 -9.55 13.49
N LYS A 42 9.56 -8.95 13.05
CA LYS A 42 9.65 -7.59 12.46
C LYS A 42 9.75 -7.63 10.93
N TYR A 43 10.50 -8.59 10.39
CA TYR A 43 10.76 -8.74 8.95
C TYR A 43 9.82 -9.78 8.32
N ALA A 44 9.30 -9.45 7.14
CA ALA A 44 8.53 -10.37 6.32
C ALA A 44 9.45 -11.38 5.64
N LYS A 45 8.96 -12.61 5.49
CA LYS A 45 9.60 -13.64 4.68
C LYS A 45 9.24 -13.49 3.21
N PRO A 46 10.08 -14.03 2.30
CA PRO A 46 9.65 -14.28 0.92
C PRO A 46 8.29 -14.98 0.87
N PHE A 47 7.44 -14.60 -0.08
CA PHE A 47 6.09 -15.17 -0.29
C PHE A 47 5.05 -14.89 0.82
N GLN A 48 5.39 -14.17 1.89
CA GLN A 48 4.45 -13.93 3.00
C GLN A 48 3.32 -12.96 2.63
N PHE A 49 3.63 -11.91 1.84
CA PHE A 49 2.66 -10.90 1.43
C PHE A 49 2.74 -10.68 -0.10
N PRO A 50 2.28 -11.63 -0.93
CA PRO A 50 2.51 -11.63 -2.37
C PRO A 50 1.71 -10.56 -3.14
N TRP A 51 0.82 -9.83 -2.47
CA TRP A 51 0.09 -8.69 -3.04
C TRP A 51 0.81 -7.36 -2.87
N MET A 52 1.88 -7.30 -2.06
CA MET A 52 2.56 -6.03 -1.77
C MET A 52 3.11 -5.40 -3.05
N ALA A 53 2.83 -4.12 -3.19
CA ALA A 53 3.23 -3.32 -4.34
C ALA A 53 4.03 -2.11 -3.86
N LEU A 54 5.17 -1.84 -4.51
CA LEU A 54 5.98 -0.64 -4.30
C LEU A 54 5.75 0.36 -5.43
N LEU A 55 5.44 1.61 -5.07
CA LEU A 55 5.14 2.67 -6.03
C LEU A 55 6.41 3.47 -6.31
N GLY A 56 6.89 3.36 -7.55
CA GLY A 56 8.13 4.00 -8.01
C GLY A 56 7.85 5.33 -8.70
N TYR A 57 8.54 6.38 -8.24
CA TYR A 57 8.40 7.74 -8.71
C TYR A 57 9.66 8.19 -9.44
N LYS A 58 9.49 8.76 -10.62
CA LYS A 58 10.58 9.45 -11.31
C LYS A 58 10.71 10.87 -10.80
N VAL A 59 11.92 11.25 -10.44
CA VAL A 59 12.28 12.62 -10.06
C VAL A 59 12.97 13.29 -11.25
N ALA A 60 12.47 14.45 -11.68
CA ALA A 60 13.09 15.18 -12.79
C ALA A 60 14.51 15.66 -12.40
N GLU A 61 15.52 15.28 -13.19
CA GLU A 61 16.89 15.78 -13.06
C GLU A 61 16.99 17.27 -13.42
N TRP A 62 17.96 17.95 -12.82
CA TRP A 62 18.29 19.34 -13.17
C TRP A 62 18.99 19.39 -14.53
N SER A 63 18.39 20.02 -15.54
CA SER A 63 19.18 20.60 -16.62
C SER A 63 19.93 21.81 -16.06
N ARG A 64 21.27 21.74 -15.97
CA ARG A 64 22.11 22.92 -15.73
C ARG A 64 21.88 23.91 -16.88
N ALA A 65 20.99 24.88 -16.69
CA ALA A 65 20.89 26.02 -17.59
C ALA A 65 22.05 26.97 -17.27
N SER A 66 23.15 26.83 -18.01
CA SER A 66 24.25 27.78 -17.99
C SER A 66 23.82 29.04 -18.75
N PHE A 67 23.35 30.07 -18.04
CA PHE A 67 23.24 31.40 -18.63
C PHE A 67 24.62 32.07 -18.54
N LEU A 68 25.25 32.32 -19.69
CA LEU A 68 26.38 33.23 -19.79
C LEU A 68 25.83 34.65 -19.64
N CYS A 69 26.05 35.26 -18.46
CA CYS A 69 25.90 36.70 -18.30
C CYS A 69 27.30 37.32 -18.40
N GLU A 70 27.49 38.27 -19.31
CA GLU A 70 28.81 38.80 -19.72
C GLU A 70 29.58 39.56 -18.63
N THR A 71 29.04 39.79 -17.42
CA THR A 71 29.80 40.46 -16.37
C THR A 71 29.44 39.95 -14.98
N GLY A 72 30.31 39.12 -14.39
CA GLY A 72 30.36 38.87 -12.94
C GLY A 72 29.83 37.51 -12.48
N LEU A 73 30.71 36.72 -11.87
CA LEU A 73 30.42 35.45 -11.21
C LEU A 73 29.52 35.65 -9.98
N LEU A 74 28.22 35.38 -10.11
CA LEU A 74 27.37 34.98 -8.99
C LEU A 74 27.30 33.44 -8.99
N LYS A 75 27.89 32.80 -7.97
CA LYS A 75 27.63 31.37 -7.69
C LYS A 75 26.19 31.27 -7.19
N MET A 76 25.29 30.67 -7.98
CA MET A 76 23.97 30.29 -7.47
C MET A 76 24.11 29.21 -6.40
N GLY A 77 23.44 29.39 -5.26
CA GLY A 77 23.27 28.35 -4.26
C GLY A 77 22.44 27.20 -4.81
N GLU A 78 22.85 25.96 -4.54
CA GLU A 78 22.05 24.76 -4.79
C GLU A 78 20.77 24.83 -3.95
N ILE A 79 19.60 24.96 -4.59
CA ILE A 79 18.33 24.64 -3.92
C ILE A 79 18.22 23.12 -3.94
N ARG A 80 18.67 22.47 -2.86
CA ARG A 80 18.42 21.04 -2.65
C ARG A 80 16.93 20.86 -2.38
N VAL A 81 16.23 20.20 -3.30
CA VAL A 81 14.91 19.63 -2.99
C VAL A 81 15.16 18.57 -1.93
N ARG A 82 14.61 18.75 -0.72
CA ARG A 82 14.50 17.65 0.24
C ARG A 82 13.52 16.64 -0.37
N ILE A 83 14.04 15.63 -1.05
CA ILE A 83 13.31 14.38 -1.28
C ILE A 83 12.87 13.90 0.10
N PRO A 84 11.61 13.48 0.29
CA PRO A 84 11.19 12.85 1.54
C PRO A 84 12.16 11.71 1.86
N ILE A 85 12.91 11.96 2.91
CA ILE A 85 13.87 11.10 3.57
C ILE A 85 13.14 9.78 3.87
N GLY A 86 13.36 8.73 3.06
CA GLY A 86 12.51 7.53 3.01
C GLY A 86 12.61 6.66 1.74
N SER A 87 13.16 7.16 0.63
CA SER A 87 13.19 6.43 -0.65
C SER A 87 14.43 5.57 -0.87
N THR A 88 14.26 4.36 -1.38
CA THR A 88 15.34 3.60 -2.04
C THR A 88 15.42 3.98 -3.52
N GLU A 89 16.64 4.19 -4.03
CA GLU A 89 16.93 4.66 -5.39
C GLU A 89 17.33 3.50 -6.31
N ASP A 90 16.63 3.33 -7.44
CA ASP A 90 17.14 2.55 -8.58
C ASP A 90 17.90 3.49 -9.53
N THR A 91 19.22 3.39 -9.48
CA THR A 91 20.18 4.31 -10.11
C THR A 91 20.17 4.30 -11.65
N LYS A 92 19.48 3.36 -12.30
CA LYS A 92 19.40 3.34 -13.78
C LYS A 92 18.38 4.32 -14.36
N GLU A 93 17.33 4.67 -13.62
CA GLU A 93 16.25 5.54 -14.11
C GLU A 93 15.84 6.68 -13.16
N ASN A 94 16.56 6.87 -12.04
CA ASN A 94 16.24 7.84 -10.98
C ASN A 94 14.82 7.63 -10.42
N ILE A 95 14.52 6.36 -10.11
CA ILE A 95 13.25 5.94 -9.52
C ILE A 95 13.40 5.83 -8.00
N HIS A 96 12.50 6.49 -7.30
CA HIS A 96 12.42 6.51 -5.84
C HIS A 96 11.11 5.86 -5.39
N TYR A 97 11.20 4.91 -4.46
CA TYR A 97 10.00 4.31 -3.86
C TYR A 97 9.53 5.13 -2.66
N MET A 98 8.27 5.61 -2.67
CA MET A 98 7.76 6.50 -1.60
C MET A 98 6.42 6.06 -1.00
N CYS A 99 5.69 5.19 -1.69
CA CYS A 99 4.41 4.66 -1.24
C CYS A 99 4.34 3.15 -1.51
N GLY A 100 3.45 2.51 -0.77
CA GLY A 100 2.99 1.15 -1.00
C GLY A 100 1.63 1.08 -1.68
N GLY A 101 1.23 -0.15 -1.96
CA GLY A 101 -0.07 -0.51 -2.49
C GLY A 101 -0.27 -2.01 -2.38
N SER A 102 -1.36 -2.47 -2.96
CA SER A 102 -1.73 -3.89 -2.95
C SER A 102 -2.37 -4.29 -4.28
N LEU A 103 -1.90 -5.38 -4.87
CA LEU A 103 -2.48 -5.97 -6.07
C LEU A 103 -3.87 -6.52 -5.73
N ILE A 104 -4.92 -6.07 -6.44
CA ILE A 104 -6.31 -6.53 -6.20
C ILE A 104 -6.86 -7.40 -7.33
N ASN A 105 -6.21 -7.37 -8.49
CA ASN A 105 -6.38 -8.31 -9.60
C ASN A 105 -5.16 -8.27 -10.53
N ASP A 106 -5.25 -8.87 -11.72
CA ASP A 106 -4.14 -8.94 -12.67
C ASP A 106 -3.82 -7.60 -13.37
N ARG A 107 -4.57 -6.52 -13.12
CA ARG A 107 -4.42 -5.22 -13.81
C ARG A 107 -4.44 -4.01 -12.89
N TYR A 108 -4.84 -4.15 -11.63
CA TYR A 108 -5.08 -3.03 -10.72
C TYR A 108 -4.37 -3.21 -9.39
N VAL A 109 -3.78 -2.11 -8.93
CA VAL A 109 -3.27 -1.93 -7.57
C VAL A 109 -4.14 -0.91 -6.83
N LEU A 110 -4.51 -1.24 -5.60
CA LEU A 110 -5.20 -0.35 -4.67
C LEU A 110 -4.18 0.35 -3.77
N THR A 111 -4.30 1.68 -3.65
CA THR A 111 -3.42 2.55 -2.86
C THR A 111 -4.17 3.79 -2.36
N ALA A 112 -3.49 4.69 -1.67
CA ALA A 112 -4.04 5.98 -1.23
C ALA A 112 -3.98 7.03 -2.36
N ALA A 113 -4.94 7.95 -2.39
CA ALA A 113 -4.96 9.03 -3.38
C ALA A 113 -3.81 10.03 -3.18
N HIS A 114 -3.36 10.24 -1.93
CA HIS A 114 -2.20 11.10 -1.65
C HIS A 114 -0.89 10.58 -2.27
N CYS A 115 -0.84 9.29 -2.65
CA CYS A 115 0.29 8.70 -3.34
C CYS A 115 0.36 9.06 -4.84
N GLU A 116 -0.69 9.63 -5.46
CA GLU A 116 -0.62 10.06 -6.87
C GLU A 116 0.42 11.18 -7.06
N LYS A 117 0.37 12.19 -6.19
CA LYS A 117 1.25 13.36 -6.19
C LYS A 117 1.63 13.68 -4.75
N PRO A 118 2.79 13.20 -4.27
CA PRO A 118 3.30 13.62 -2.98
C PRO A 118 3.32 15.15 -2.94
N LYS A 119 2.76 15.75 -1.89
CA LYS A 119 2.53 17.21 -1.76
C LYS A 119 3.78 18.08 -1.95
N THR A 120 4.96 17.48 -2.12
CA THR A 120 6.28 18.11 -2.04
C THR A 120 6.92 18.54 -3.36
N SER A 121 6.45 18.13 -4.56
CA SER A 121 6.95 18.79 -5.79
C SER A 121 6.16 18.50 -7.06
N GLU A 122 6.03 19.52 -7.93
CA GLU A 122 5.62 19.38 -9.34
C GLU A 122 6.57 18.52 -10.20
N ARG A 123 7.66 18.01 -9.61
CA ARG A 123 8.77 17.34 -10.31
C ARG A 123 8.88 15.85 -9.99
N VAL A 124 7.96 15.32 -9.20
CA VAL A 124 7.85 13.90 -8.86
C VAL A 124 6.65 13.34 -9.62
N THR A 125 6.87 12.28 -10.39
CA THR A 125 5.79 11.63 -11.15
C THR A 125 5.79 10.15 -10.85
N LEU A 126 4.65 9.63 -10.40
CA LEU A 126 4.42 8.20 -10.24
C LEU A 126 4.53 7.50 -11.60
N LYS A 127 5.41 6.50 -11.74
CA LYS A 127 5.74 5.86 -13.02
C LYS A 127 5.48 4.37 -13.06
N ILE A 128 5.92 3.64 -12.04
CA ILE A 128 5.92 2.18 -12.05
C ILE A 128 5.32 1.62 -10.76
N VAL A 129 4.85 0.40 -10.86
CA VAL A 129 4.56 -0.48 -9.74
C VAL A 129 5.56 -1.63 -9.78
N ARG A 130 6.27 -1.86 -8.69
CA ARG A 130 7.09 -3.06 -8.47
C ARG A 130 6.29 -4.10 -7.69
N LEU A 131 6.25 -5.35 -8.18
CA LEU A 131 5.60 -6.48 -7.53
C LEU A 131 6.62 -7.60 -7.23
N GLY A 132 6.36 -8.34 -6.15
CA GLY A 132 7.16 -9.49 -5.75
C GLY A 132 8.45 -9.16 -4.99
N GLU A 133 8.64 -7.90 -4.60
CA GLU A 133 9.80 -7.45 -3.83
C GLU A 133 9.69 -7.88 -2.36
N VAL A 134 10.83 -8.16 -1.72
CA VAL A 134 10.93 -8.28 -0.25
C VAL A 134 12.16 -7.53 0.25
N ASP A 135 13.35 -7.79 -0.31
CA ASP A 135 14.60 -7.14 0.09
C ASP A 135 15.18 -6.31 -1.08
N LEU A 136 15.09 -4.99 -0.94
CA LEU A 136 15.55 -4.00 -1.93
C LEU A 136 17.07 -4.02 -2.19
N ASP A 137 17.85 -4.79 -1.43
CA ASP A 137 19.27 -5.04 -1.69
C ASP A 137 19.54 -6.29 -2.53
N LYS A 138 18.55 -7.16 -2.70
CA LYS A 138 18.73 -8.47 -3.32
C LYS A 138 18.01 -8.53 -4.66
N GLN A 139 18.64 -9.19 -5.63
CA GLN A 139 17.97 -9.53 -6.88
C GLN A 139 17.11 -10.80 -6.77
N ILE A 140 17.47 -11.68 -5.82
CA ILE A 140 16.81 -12.96 -5.58
C ILE A 140 16.65 -13.13 -4.07
N ASP A 141 15.40 -13.25 -3.65
CA ASP A 141 15.03 -13.49 -2.26
C ASP A 141 14.76 -14.97 -2.02
N CYS A 142 15.50 -15.59 -1.10
CA CYS A 142 15.33 -17.01 -0.77
C CYS A 142 14.83 -17.18 0.66
N ASP A 143 13.83 -18.04 0.85
CA ASP A 143 13.47 -18.55 2.17
C ASP A 143 14.34 -19.77 2.45
N GLU A 144 15.33 -19.61 3.33
CA GLU A 144 16.22 -20.69 3.76
C GLU A 144 15.64 -21.50 4.93
N SER A 145 14.43 -21.15 5.39
CA SER A 145 13.83 -21.85 6.52
C SER A 145 13.49 -23.30 6.18
N LYS A 146 13.76 -24.20 7.13
CA LYS A 146 13.49 -25.65 7.05
C LYS A 146 14.24 -26.43 5.95
N GLY A 147 15.32 -25.89 5.37
CA GLY A 147 16.18 -26.62 4.42
C GLY A 147 15.58 -26.82 3.02
N LEU A 148 14.41 -26.24 2.76
CA LEU A 148 13.86 -26.06 1.42
C LEU A 148 14.40 -24.74 0.90
N ASN A 149 15.51 -24.76 0.15
CA ASN A 149 16.09 -23.56 -0.45
C ASN A 149 15.17 -23.03 -1.56
N ARG A 150 14.13 -22.29 -1.17
CA ARG A 150 13.08 -21.83 -2.07
C ARG A 150 13.29 -20.35 -2.35
N CYS A 151 13.68 -20.05 -3.59
CA CYS A 151 13.92 -18.68 -4.04
C CYS A 151 12.75 -18.13 -4.85
N ALA A 152 12.49 -16.85 -4.63
CA ALA A 152 11.57 -16.05 -5.43
C ALA A 152 12.15 -15.84 -6.83
N GLY A 153 11.26 -15.63 -7.79
CA GLY A 153 11.67 -15.16 -9.11
C GLY A 153 12.11 -13.69 -9.07
N PRO A 154 12.57 -13.14 -10.20
CA PRO A 154 12.87 -11.72 -10.27
C PRO A 154 11.60 -10.89 -9.99
N VAL A 155 11.79 -9.74 -9.34
CA VAL A 155 10.74 -8.73 -9.20
C VAL A 155 10.28 -8.24 -10.59
N ILE A 156 9.05 -7.74 -10.67
CA ILE A 156 8.53 -7.18 -11.92
C ILE A 156 8.16 -5.71 -11.74
N ASP A 157 8.67 -4.87 -12.64
CA ASP A 157 8.33 -3.45 -12.73
C ASP A 157 7.35 -3.23 -13.87
N ILE A 158 6.15 -2.75 -13.56
CA ILE A 158 5.08 -2.53 -14.53
C ILE A 158 4.75 -1.04 -14.59
N PRO A 159 4.86 -0.38 -15.77
CA PRO A 159 4.45 1.01 -15.93
C PRO A 159 2.96 1.21 -15.63
N ILE A 160 2.61 2.38 -15.11
CA ILE A 160 1.23 2.76 -14.83
C ILE A 160 0.60 3.36 -16.10
N GLU A 161 -0.57 2.85 -16.47
CA GLU A 161 -1.39 3.34 -17.58
C GLU A 161 -2.24 4.54 -17.17
N LYS A 162 -2.91 4.42 -16.02
CA LYS A 162 -3.87 5.40 -15.53
C LYS A 162 -3.91 5.37 -14.00
N VAL A 163 -3.97 6.54 -13.40
CA VAL A 163 -4.30 6.71 -11.97
C VAL A 163 -5.75 7.19 -11.87
N ILE A 164 -6.53 6.58 -11.01
CA ILE A 164 -7.94 6.90 -10.78
C ILE A 164 -8.10 7.20 -9.29
N SER A 165 -7.99 8.47 -8.93
CA SER A 165 -8.21 8.95 -7.55
C SER A 165 -9.70 9.19 -7.30
N HIS A 166 -10.17 8.95 -6.07
CA HIS A 166 -11.56 9.24 -5.72
C HIS A 166 -11.91 10.70 -5.98
N GLN A 167 -13.06 10.95 -6.61
CA GLN A 167 -13.46 12.27 -7.11
C GLN A 167 -13.64 13.30 -5.98
N GLN A 168 -13.93 12.82 -4.77
CA GLN A 168 -14.09 13.63 -3.56
C GLN A 168 -12.84 13.63 -2.67
N TYR A 169 -11.70 13.13 -3.15
CA TYR A 169 -10.42 13.30 -2.46
C TYR A 169 -10.00 14.77 -2.48
N GLY A 170 -9.46 15.27 -1.36
CA GLY A 170 -9.11 16.69 -1.22
C GLY A 170 -8.20 16.99 -0.03
N ALA A 171 -8.09 18.28 0.30
CA ALA A 171 -7.11 18.79 1.28
C ALA A 171 -7.18 18.15 2.67
N LEU A 172 -8.36 17.65 3.07
CA LEU A 172 -8.64 17.05 4.39
C LEU A 172 -8.34 15.55 4.48
N LEU A 173 -7.72 14.95 3.46
CA LEU A 173 -7.39 13.52 3.41
C LEU A 173 -8.60 12.59 3.59
N LYS A 174 -9.82 13.10 3.34
CA LYS A 174 -11.02 12.27 3.19
C LYS A 174 -11.04 11.63 1.82
N ASN A 175 -11.65 10.44 1.72
CA ASN A 175 -11.70 9.66 0.48
C ASN A 175 -10.31 9.39 -0.10
N ASP A 176 -9.34 9.10 0.76
CA ASP A 176 -7.95 8.89 0.38
C ASP A 176 -7.74 7.48 -0.17
N ILE A 177 -8.20 7.27 -1.40
CA ILE A 177 -8.19 6.00 -2.13
C ILE A 177 -7.99 6.25 -3.62
N ALA A 178 -7.14 5.45 -4.24
CA ALA A 178 -6.89 5.47 -5.67
C ALA A 178 -6.65 4.06 -6.23
N LEU A 179 -6.99 3.90 -7.50
CA LEU A 179 -6.67 2.72 -8.30
C LEU A 179 -5.56 3.07 -9.30
N LEU A 180 -4.55 2.20 -9.38
CA LEU A 180 -3.51 2.25 -10.39
C LEU A 180 -3.80 1.15 -11.42
N ARG A 181 -4.16 1.54 -12.64
CA ARG A 181 -4.26 0.61 -13.77
C ARG A 181 -2.86 0.37 -14.33
N LEU A 182 -2.42 -0.88 -14.31
CA LEU A 182 -1.15 -1.32 -14.87
C LEU A 182 -1.19 -1.30 -16.41
N LYS A 183 -0.08 -0.94 -17.06
CA LYS A 183 0.02 -0.91 -18.53
C LYS A 183 -0.05 -2.30 -19.18
N SER A 184 0.36 -3.32 -18.44
CA SER A 184 0.28 -4.72 -18.86
C SER A 184 -0.32 -5.56 -17.73
N ARG A 185 -1.09 -6.60 -18.10
CA ARG A 185 -1.60 -7.60 -17.16
C ARG A 185 -0.47 -8.41 -16.55
N VAL A 186 -0.59 -8.73 -15.26
CA VAL A 186 0.16 -9.81 -14.61
C VAL A 186 -0.30 -11.13 -15.23
N GLN A 187 0.54 -11.73 -16.06
CA GLN A 187 0.16 -12.89 -16.88
C GLN A 187 -0.13 -14.14 -16.05
N THR A 188 0.63 -14.33 -14.96
CA THR A 188 0.56 -15.51 -14.11
C THR A 188 0.72 -15.10 -12.66
N PHE A 189 -0.23 -15.49 -11.82
CA PHE A 189 -0.05 -15.42 -10.38
C PHE A 189 0.88 -16.54 -9.91
N THR A 190 1.85 -16.17 -9.10
CA THR A 190 2.83 -17.08 -8.50
C THR A 190 2.74 -16.96 -6.99
N ASP A 191 3.39 -17.83 -6.22
CA ASP A 191 3.44 -17.64 -4.76
C ASP A 191 4.14 -16.35 -4.31
N GLN A 192 4.83 -15.66 -5.22
CA GLN A 192 5.45 -14.34 -4.98
C GLN A 192 4.51 -13.18 -5.37
N ILE A 193 3.58 -13.40 -6.31
CA ILE A 193 2.71 -12.36 -6.86
C ILE A 193 1.29 -12.90 -6.95
N LYS A 194 0.42 -12.49 -6.02
CA LYS A 194 -1.00 -12.82 -5.96
C LYS A 194 -1.81 -11.62 -5.50
N PRO A 195 -3.06 -11.47 -5.94
CA PRO A 195 -3.92 -10.41 -5.44
C PRO A 195 -4.41 -10.67 -4.00
N ILE A 196 -4.68 -9.61 -3.25
CA ILE A 196 -5.37 -9.67 -1.95
C ILE A 196 -6.89 -9.74 -2.13
N CYS A 197 -7.60 -10.31 -1.16
CA CYS A 197 -9.07 -10.29 -1.17
C CYS A 197 -9.61 -8.89 -0.82
N LEU A 198 -10.67 -8.45 -1.51
CA LEU A 198 -11.47 -7.31 -1.06
C LEU A 198 -12.55 -7.74 -0.05
N PRO A 199 -12.93 -6.87 0.90
CA PRO A 199 -13.77 -7.19 2.06
C PRO A 199 -15.26 -7.25 1.75
N PHE A 200 -15.66 -7.92 0.67
CA PHE A 200 -17.07 -8.13 0.36
C PHE A 200 -17.74 -9.02 1.41
N GLY A 201 -18.88 -8.56 1.94
CA GLY A 201 -19.62 -9.29 2.97
C GLY A 201 -18.96 -9.28 4.35
N VAL A 202 -17.83 -8.59 4.51
CA VAL A 202 -17.20 -8.38 5.83
C VAL A 202 -17.84 -7.16 6.46
N THR A 203 -18.54 -7.36 7.58
CA THR A 203 -19.04 -6.24 8.38
C THR A 203 -17.94 -5.83 9.35
N ILE A 204 -17.37 -4.64 9.15
CA ILE A 204 -16.39 -4.06 10.06
C ILE A 204 -17.07 -2.89 10.74
N THR A 205 -17.47 -3.11 11.99
CA THR A 205 -18.21 -2.12 12.78
C THR A 205 -17.31 -1.04 13.37
N GLY A 206 -15.99 -1.26 13.42
CA GLY A 206 -15.03 -0.33 14.05
C GLY A 206 -15.08 -0.32 15.58
N ASN A 207 -15.93 -1.15 16.19
CA ASN A 207 -16.14 -1.24 17.65
C ASN A 207 -15.61 -2.55 18.26
N GLU A 208 -15.01 -3.41 17.44
CA GLU A 208 -14.45 -4.68 17.87
C GLU A 208 -12.94 -4.51 18.14
N GLU A 209 -12.40 -5.16 19.17
CA GLU A 209 -10.95 -5.27 19.41
C GLU A 209 -10.33 -6.25 18.39
N ILE A 210 -10.30 -5.85 17.12
CA ILE A 210 -9.73 -6.63 16.03
C ILE A 210 -8.24 -6.37 15.96
N VAL A 211 -7.45 -7.44 15.85
CA VAL A 211 -6.02 -7.36 15.52
C VAL A 211 -5.88 -7.42 14.01
N TYR A 212 -5.38 -6.33 13.44
CA TYR A 212 -4.99 -6.25 12.05
C TYR A 212 -3.49 -6.43 11.88
N GLU A 213 -3.05 -6.61 10.65
CA GLU A 213 -1.65 -6.61 10.28
C GLU A 213 -1.39 -5.59 9.17
N VAL A 214 -0.28 -4.87 9.28
CA VAL A 214 0.19 -3.93 8.25
C VAL A 214 1.56 -4.40 7.82
N ALA A 215 1.84 -4.27 6.52
CA ALA A 215 3.15 -4.54 5.97
C ALA A 215 3.61 -3.40 5.05
N GLY A 216 4.91 -3.15 5.02
CA GLY A 216 5.51 -2.14 4.16
C GLY A 216 7.01 -1.94 4.39
N TRP A 217 7.59 -1.05 3.58
CA TRP A 217 9.00 -0.66 3.61
C TRP A 217 9.19 0.71 4.26
N GLY A 218 8.20 1.16 5.04
CA GLY A 218 8.28 2.40 5.79
C GLY A 218 9.41 2.43 6.81
N LYS A 219 9.60 3.62 7.38
CA LYS A 219 10.58 3.90 8.42
C LYS A 219 10.33 3.04 9.65
N THR A 220 11.42 2.55 10.23
CA THR A 220 11.39 1.81 11.50
C THR A 220 11.44 2.71 12.73
N ASP A 221 12.02 3.90 12.57
CA ASP A 221 12.14 4.92 13.61
C ASP A 221 11.80 6.30 13.03
N THR A 222 11.24 7.17 13.85
CA THR A 222 10.93 8.56 13.46
C THR A 222 12.18 9.28 12.96
N TRP A 223 13.33 8.97 13.55
CA TRP A 223 14.61 9.60 13.25
C TRP A 223 15.33 8.98 12.06
N ASP A 224 14.82 7.88 11.51
CA ASP A 224 15.44 7.23 10.37
C ASP A 224 15.37 8.13 9.14
N ASN A 225 16.48 8.14 8.41
CA ASN A 225 16.58 8.92 7.19
C ASN A 225 16.04 8.18 5.95
N GLU A 226 15.79 6.89 6.06
CA GLU A 226 15.38 6.03 4.95
C GLU A 226 14.35 5.01 5.45
N GLY A 227 13.49 4.52 4.55
CA GLY A 227 12.62 3.39 4.84
C GLY A 227 13.43 2.10 5.02
N SER A 228 12.78 1.05 5.52
CA SER A 228 13.44 -0.25 5.62
C SER A 228 13.70 -0.83 4.23
N ARG A 229 14.88 -1.42 4.05
CA ARG A 229 15.25 -2.11 2.79
C ARG A 229 14.54 -3.46 2.66
N ILE A 230 14.20 -4.07 3.80
CA ILE A 230 13.49 -5.35 3.88
C ILE A 230 12.03 -5.06 4.26
N LEU A 231 11.09 -5.75 3.61
CA LEU A 231 9.66 -5.67 3.93
C LEU A 231 9.47 -6.03 5.40
N GLN A 232 8.72 -5.20 6.11
CA GLN A 232 8.38 -5.42 7.50
C GLN A 232 6.89 -5.55 7.67
N HIS A 233 6.48 -6.10 8.81
CA HIS A 233 5.08 -6.16 9.18
C HIS A 233 4.89 -6.05 10.68
N VAL A 234 3.70 -5.61 11.08
CA VAL A 234 3.35 -5.45 12.49
C VAL A 234 1.86 -5.70 12.72
N GLN A 235 1.55 -6.36 13.83
CA GLN A 235 0.18 -6.52 14.32
C GLN A 235 -0.22 -5.34 15.19
N ILE A 236 -1.38 -4.74 14.88
CA ILE A 236 -1.91 -3.53 15.52
C ILE A 236 -3.42 -3.69 15.77
N ARG A 237 -3.96 -3.15 16.86
CA ARG A 237 -5.40 -3.24 17.16
C ARG A 237 -6.17 -2.05 16.64
N SER A 238 -7.43 -2.29 16.28
CA SER A 238 -8.42 -1.22 16.09
C SER A 238 -8.65 -0.42 17.35
N GLN A 239 -9.01 0.84 17.13
CA GLN A 239 -9.52 1.77 18.14
C GLN A 239 -10.88 2.31 17.68
N THR A 240 -11.65 2.88 18.62
CA THR A 240 -12.93 3.49 18.29
C THR A 240 -12.75 4.83 17.57
N LEU A 241 -13.73 5.22 16.75
CA LEU A 241 -13.74 6.53 16.11
C LEU A 241 -13.77 7.67 17.14
N ASP A 242 -14.46 7.48 18.25
CA ASP A 242 -14.52 8.47 19.34
C ASP A 242 -13.14 8.68 19.97
N TYR A 243 -12.39 7.61 20.22
CA TYR A 243 -11.02 7.71 20.71
C TYR A 243 -10.13 8.47 19.71
N CYS A 244 -10.20 8.11 18.44
CA CYS A 244 -9.46 8.82 17.39
C CYS A 244 -9.81 10.32 17.35
N ASN A 245 -11.10 10.65 17.35
CA ASN A 245 -11.57 12.03 17.31
C ASN A 245 -11.15 12.82 18.56
N ASP A 246 -11.09 12.18 19.73
CA ASP A 246 -10.54 12.81 20.94
C ASP A 246 -9.04 13.11 20.79
N GLN A 247 -8.25 12.16 20.28
CA GLN A 247 -6.81 12.37 20.06
C GLN A 247 -6.53 13.46 19.00
N TYR A 248 -7.32 13.50 17.93
CA TYR A 248 -7.19 14.49 16.87
C TYR A 248 -7.91 15.82 17.12
N SER A 249 -8.69 15.94 18.22
CA SER A 249 -9.54 17.12 18.52
C SER A 249 -8.78 18.45 18.58
N LYS A 250 -7.48 18.41 18.89
CA LYS A 250 -6.61 19.59 19.00
C LYS A 250 -5.85 19.91 17.70
N SER A 251 -5.89 19.00 16.72
CA SER A 251 -5.23 19.20 15.44
C SER A 251 -6.08 20.11 14.54
N LYS A 252 -5.51 21.23 14.10
CA LYS A 252 -6.20 22.14 13.16
C LYS A 252 -6.21 21.63 11.73
N ASP A 253 -5.39 20.61 11.45
CA ASP A 253 -5.15 20.08 10.11
C ASP A 253 -5.91 18.77 9.85
N VAL A 254 -6.64 18.24 10.84
CA VAL A 254 -7.39 16.98 10.75
C VAL A 254 -8.86 17.25 11.07
N TRP A 255 -9.74 16.94 10.12
CA TRP A 255 -11.18 16.99 10.35
C TRP A 255 -11.63 15.78 11.17
N PRO A 256 -12.75 15.87 11.92
CA PRO A 256 -13.37 14.69 12.52
C PRO A 256 -13.45 13.51 11.55
N ILE A 257 -12.86 12.41 12.01
CA ILE A 257 -12.79 11.12 11.35
C ILE A 257 -14.19 10.52 11.40
N ASP A 258 -14.64 9.95 10.28
CA ASP A 258 -15.99 9.40 10.13
C ASP A 258 -15.99 7.93 9.74
N ALA A 259 -17.19 7.40 9.46
CA ALA A 259 -17.37 6.00 9.09
C ALA A 259 -16.60 5.59 7.83
N THR A 260 -16.12 6.49 6.98
CA THR A 260 -15.30 6.14 5.82
C THR A 260 -13.84 5.82 6.16
N GLN A 261 -13.48 5.90 7.44
CA GLN A 261 -12.12 5.73 7.94
C GLN A 261 -12.09 4.70 9.09
N LEU A 262 -10.91 4.14 9.35
CA LEU A 262 -10.61 3.25 10.48
C LEU A 262 -9.54 3.89 11.35
N CYS A 263 -9.67 3.70 12.66
CA CYS A 263 -8.68 4.11 13.65
C CYS A 263 -7.93 2.87 14.14
N VAL A 264 -6.59 2.86 14.04
CA VAL A 264 -5.79 1.68 14.37
C VAL A 264 -4.48 2.12 15.03
N GLY A 265 -4.06 1.43 16.09
CA GLY A 265 -2.81 1.70 16.80
C GLY A 265 -3.01 2.20 18.23
N ALA A 266 -2.06 3.03 18.71
CA ALA A 266 -1.90 3.41 20.13
C ALA A 266 -1.60 2.21 21.08
N ASP A 267 -1.11 1.09 20.54
CA ASP A 267 -0.76 -0.11 21.29
C ASP A 267 0.75 -0.19 21.58
N MET A 268 1.18 0.37 22.71
CA MET A 268 2.53 0.15 23.29
C MET A 268 3.71 0.29 22.30
N GLY A 269 3.67 1.26 21.39
CA GLY A 269 4.80 1.56 20.50
C GLY A 269 4.88 0.68 19.24
N LYS A 270 3.75 0.25 18.70
CA LYS A 270 3.62 -0.37 17.38
C LYS A 270 2.70 0.49 16.51
N ASP A 271 3.17 0.91 15.34
CA ASP A 271 2.39 1.71 14.39
C ASP A 271 2.92 1.51 12.97
N SER A 272 2.10 1.84 11.97
CA SER A 272 2.56 2.11 10.60
C SER A 272 3.30 3.43 10.56
N CYS A 273 4.35 3.56 9.76
CA CYS A 273 5.08 4.83 9.65
C CYS A 273 5.29 5.31 8.22
N TYR A 274 5.93 6.47 8.08
CA TYR A 274 6.28 7.07 6.80
C TYR A 274 6.92 6.06 5.85
N GLY A 275 6.38 5.92 4.64
CA GLY A 275 6.80 4.94 3.63
C GLY A 275 5.93 3.68 3.58
N ASP A 276 5.02 3.47 4.54
CA ASP A 276 3.92 2.51 4.43
C ASP A 276 2.66 3.13 3.79
N SER A 277 2.68 4.43 3.49
CA SER A 277 1.61 5.21 2.85
C SER A 277 1.00 4.47 1.66
N GLY A 278 -0.33 4.31 1.65
CA GLY A 278 -1.03 3.57 0.59
C GLY A 278 -0.96 2.05 0.70
N GLY A 279 -0.19 1.49 1.64
CA GLY A 279 -0.11 0.07 1.92
C GLY A 279 -1.40 -0.50 2.54
N PRO A 280 -1.57 -1.84 2.51
CA PRO A 280 -2.77 -2.50 2.99
C PRO A 280 -2.80 -2.66 4.52
N LEU A 281 -3.96 -2.41 5.12
CA LEU A 281 -4.33 -2.94 6.43
C LEU A 281 -5.07 -4.27 6.22
N MET A 282 -4.53 -5.33 6.79
CA MET A 282 -4.91 -6.71 6.50
C MET A 282 -5.62 -7.36 7.69
N ASP A 283 -6.65 -8.13 7.39
CA ASP A 283 -7.41 -8.92 8.34
C ASP A 283 -7.36 -10.40 7.93
N TRP A 284 -6.92 -11.26 8.85
CA TRP A 284 -6.76 -12.69 8.62
C TRP A 284 -8.07 -13.41 8.97
N LYS A 285 -8.79 -13.89 7.96
CA LYS A 285 -10.11 -14.53 8.13
C LYS A 285 -10.07 -16.02 7.83
N PRO A 286 -10.66 -16.88 8.68
CA PRO A 286 -10.91 -18.26 8.28
C PRO A 286 -11.96 -18.29 7.17
N SER A 287 -11.69 -19.05 6.11
CA SER A 287 -12.65 -19.37 5.05
C SER A 287 -13.12 -20.81 5.24
N ASN A 288 -14.38 -20.97 5.63
CA ASN A 288 -15.02 -22.29 5.79
C ASN A 288 -15.12 -23.01 4.44
N GLU A 289 -15.32 -22.28 3.34
CA GLU A 289 -15.43 -22.83 1.99
C GLU A 289 -14.11 -23.41 1.49
N LEU A 290 -12.99 -22.76 1.81
CA LEU A 290 -11.66 -23.20 1.40
C LEU A 290 -10.96 -24.11 2.43
N ASN A 291 -11.52 -24.20 3.65
CA ASN A 291 -10.86 -24.82 4.80
C ASN A 291 -9.43 -24.26 5.02
N LYS A 292 -9.26 -22.95 4.82
CA LYS A 292 -7.98 -22.22 4.85
C LYS A 292 -8.17 -20.81 5.41
N THR A 293 -7.09 -20.17 5.84
CA THR A 293 -7.08 -18.75 6.17
C THR A 293 -6.85 -17.93 4.90
N ILE A 294 -7.66 -16.89 4.70
CA ILE A 294 -7.50 -15.89 3.65
C ILE A 294 -7.19 -14.54 4.28
N VAL A 295 -6.47 -13.69 3.54
CA VAL A 295 -6.16 -12.32 3.94
C VAL A 295 -7.00 -11.35 3.13
N VAL A 296 -7.65 -10.46 3.85
CA VAL A 296 -8.56 -9.46 3.30
C VAL A 296 -8.03 -8.06 3.58
N GLN A 297 -8.04 -7.18 2.58
CA GLN A 297 -7.65 -5.79 2.76
C GLN A 297 -8.82 -4.95 3.29
N VAL A 298 -8.77 -4.60 4.56
CA VAL A 298 -9.85 -3.86 5.23
C VAL A 298 -9.61 -2.36 5.26
N GLY A 299 -8.36 -1.94 5.10
CA GLY A 299 -7.97 -0.54 5.11
C GLY A 299 -6.78 -0.21 4.20
N ILE A 300 -6.54 1.09 4.03
CA ILE A 300 -5.39 1.65 3.29
C ILE A 300 -4.73 2.68 4.20
N VAL A 301 -3.41 2.62 4.40
CA VAL A 301 -2.66 3.58 5.21
C VAL A 301 -2.85 4.99 4.62
N SER A 302 -3.48 5.90 5.37
CA SER A 302 -3.79 7.27 4.91
C SER A 302 -2.92 8.31 5.61
N PHE A 303 -3.12 8.53 6.90
CA PHE A 303 -2.30 9.47 7.68
C PHE A 303 -2.19 9.03 9.13
N GLY A 304 -1.18 9.54 9.81
CA GLY A 304 -0.91 9.27 11.22
C GLY A 304 -0.06 10.38 11.80
N THR A 305 0.49 10.17 13.00
CA THR A 305 1.44 11.11 13.56
C THR A 305 2.74 11.15 12.78
N VAL A 306 3.45 12.27 12.94
CA VAL A 306 4.82 12.41 12.45
C VAL A 306 5.76 11.43 13.16
N PHE A 307 5.41 11.00 14.37
CA PHE A 307 6.19 10.05 15.14
C PHE A 307 5.73 8.63 14.83
N CYS A 308 6.65 7.78 14.37
CA CYS A 308 6.44 6.34 14.32
C CYS A 308 6.22 5.83 15.74
N ALA A 309 5.30 4.87 15.91
CA ALA A 309 5.07 4.20 17.19
C ALA A 309 4.65 5.16 18.32
N ASP A 310 3.87 6.20 18.01
CA ASP A 310 3.24 7.03 19.03
C ASP A 310 2.30 6.16 19.88
N LYS A 311 2.50 6.22 21.20
CA LYS A 311 1.73 5.43 22.16
C LYS A 311 0.33 5.97 22.40
N TYR A 312 0.05 7.21 21.98
CA TYR A 312 -1.18 7.91 22.31
C TYR A 312 -2.01 8.25 21.09
N THR A 313 -1.38 8.43 19.93
CA THR A 313 -2.10 8.82 18.72
C THR A 313 -2.18 7.64 17.74
N PRO A 314 -3.39 7.13 17.46
CA PRO A 314 -3.57 6.10 16.43
C PRO A 314 -3.28 6.64 15.02
N ALA A 315 -3.00 5.73 14.09
CA ALA A 315 -3.03 6.03 12.67
C ALA A 315 -4.44 5.86 12.09
N VAL A 316 -4.72 6.62 11.04
CA VAL A 316 -5.98 6.64 10.30
C VAL A 316 -5.82 5.98 8.95
N TYR A 317 -6.75 5.09 8.66
CA TYR A 317 -6.81 4.30 7.44
C TYR A 317 -8.09 4.60 6.68
N THR A 318 -8.06 4.59 5.36
CA THR A 318 -9.29 4.60 4.55
C THR A 318 -10.00 3.26 4.69
N ARG A 319 -11.29 3.23 5.05
CA ARG A 319 -12.06 1.99 5.25
C ARG A 319 -12.50 1.39 3.92
N VAL A 320 -11.86 0.33 3.44
CA VAL A 320 -12.09 -0.24 2.10
C VAL A 320 -13.55 -0.70 1.90
N THR A 321 -14.21 -1.21 2.93
CA THR A 321 -15.64 -1.60 2.86
C THR A 321 -16.56 -0.45 2.47
N ALA A 322 -16.19 0.81 2.76
CA ALA A 322 -16.96 1.99 2.37
C ALA A 322 -16.81 2.37 0.88
N TYR A 323 -15.85 1.78 0.18
CA TYR A 323 -15.50 2.15 -1.21
C TYR A 323 -15.59 0.97 -2.19
N LEU A 324 -16.15 -0.17 -1.78
CA LEU A 324 -16.28 -1.35 -2.66
C LEU A 324 -17.02 -1.00 -3.96
N ASP A 325 -18.17 -0.34 -3.87
CA ASP A 325 -18.94 0.08 -5.06
C ASP A 325 -18.14 1.02 -5.97
N TRP A 326 -17.37 1.93 -5.37
CA TRP A 326 -16.49 2.83 -6.12
C TRP A 326 -15.36 2.07 -6.82
N ILE A 327 -14.72 1.10 -6.14
CA ILE A 327 -13.68 0.26 -6.74
C ILE A 327 -14.25 -0.46 -7.97
N LEU A 328 -15.42 -1.10 -7.81
CA LEU A 328 -16.06 -1.87 -8.88
C LEU A 328 -16.49 -1.00 -10.07
N ALA A 329 -16.94 0.23 -9.82
CA ALA A 329 -17.34 1.16 -10.88
C ALA A 329 -16.15 1.72 -11.69
N ASN A 330 -14.91 1.57 -11.21
CA ASN A 330 -13.71 2.20 -11.82
C ASN A 330 -12.69 1.19 -12.35
N ILE A 331 -12.98 -0.11 -12.26
CA ILE A 331 -12.18 -1.16 -12.89
C ILE A 331 -12.74 -1.52 -14.26
N GLU A 332 -11.84 -1.77 -15.19
CA GLU A 332 -12.15 -2.04 -16.59
C GLU A 332 -11.35 -3.26 -17.05
N PRO A 333 -11.84 -4.01 -18.05
CA PRO A 333 -11.16 -5.20 -18.53
C PRO A 333 -9.99 -4.87 -19.47
#